data_AF-A0A3C1GWE3-F1
#
_entry.id   AF-A0A3C1GWE3-F1
#
_cell.length_a   1.000
_cell.length_b   1.000
_cell.length_c   1.000
_cell.angle_alpha   90.00
_cell.angle_beta   90.00
_cell.angle_gamma   90.00
#
_symmetry.space_group_name_H-M   'P 1'
#
loop_
_entity.id
_entity.type
_entity.pdbx_description
1 polymer ?
#
loop_
_entity_poly.entity_id
_entity_poly.type
_entity_poly.pdbx_seq_one_letter_code
_entity_poly.pdbx_strand_id
1 'polypeptide(L)'
;MLVSALPDVADRLGGVDADLILSGSTHGGQVRLPFFGPLYTSGEMNYVSGRHQVGGSTLIVSKGLGTTEFHARFLADPDILSIRLIP
;
A
#
# COMPACT_ATOMS: atom_id res chain seq x y z
N MET A 1 2.48 15.63 4.71
CA MET A 1 2.43 14.42 3.86
C MET A 1 3.71 13.63 4.04
N LEU A 2 3.62 12.31 4.24
CA LEU A 2 4.76 11.38 4.28
C LEU A 2 4.73 10.45 3.06
N VAL A 3 5.89 10.11 2.51
CA VAL A 3 6.03 9.08 1.47
C VAL A 3 7.00 8.00 1.97
N SER A 4 6.58 6.76 1.93
CA SER A 4 7.38 5.60 2.39
C SER A 4 7.15 4.41 1.49
N ALA A 5 8.19 3.64 1.17
CA ALA A 5 8.02 2.41 0.41
C ALA A 5 7.15 1.39 1.15
N LEU A 6 7.28 1.30 2.48
CA LEU A 6 6.56 0.31 3.29
C LEU A 6 5.40 0.97 4.05
N PRO A 7 4.20 0.35 4.05
CA PRO A 7 3.01 0.92 4.68
C PRO A 7 2.95 0.74 6.20
N ASP A 8 3.73 -0.20 6.78
CA ASP A 8 3.84 -0.44 8.23
C ASP A 8 4.38 0.76 9.02
N VAL A 9 4.99 1.72 8.31
CA VAL A 9 5.40 3.02 8.85
C VAL A 9 4.25 3.76 9.53
N ALA A 10 3.00 3.52 9.09
CA ALA A 10 1.82 4.15 9.66
C ALA A 10 1.58 3.71 11.11
N ASP A 11 1.91 2.47 11.47
CA ASP A 11 1.76 1.94 12.82
C ASP A 11 3.00 2.18 13.67
N ARG A 12 4.19 1.99 13.09
CA ARG A 12 5.47 1.97 13.82
C ARG A 12 5.91 3.32 14.37
N LEU A 13 5.45 4.42 13.78
CA LEU A 13 5.84 5.76 14.21
C LEU A 13 4.95 6.33 15.32
N GLY A 14 4.00 5.55 15.86
CA GLY A 14 3.18 5.98 17.00
C GLY A 14 2.33 7.21 16.71
N GLY A 15 1.95 7.41 15.44
CA GLY A 15 1.37 8.65 14.94
C GLY A 15 2.43 9.50 14.25
N VAL A 16 2.60 9.29 12.95
CA VAL A 16 3.28 10.28 12.10
C VAL A 16 2.47 11.57 12.19
N ASP A 17 3.13 12.70 12.41
CA ASP A 17 2.51 14.03 12.29
C ASP A 17 2.29 14.40 10.81
N ALA A 18 1.47 13.60 10.14
CA ALA A 18 1.10 13.78 8.75
C ALA A 18 -0.34 13.37 8.52
N ASP A 19 -1.13 14.26 7.93
CA ASP A 19 -2.53 13.97 7.56
C ASP A 19 -2.66 12.93 6.43
N LEU A 20 -1.60 12.78 5.63
CA LEU A 20 -1.55 11.89 4.47
C LEU A 20 -0.20 11.15 4.41
N ILE A 21 -0.27 9.82 4.30
CA ILE A 21 0.85 8.90 4.09
C ILE A 21 0.63 8.18 2.76
N LEU A 22 1.63 8.21 1.88
CA LEU A 22 1.62 7.51 0.60
C LEU A 22 2.63 6.38 0.63
N SER A 23 2.18 5.17 0.30
CA SER A 23 3.02 3.98 0.29
C SER A 23 2.80 3.06 -0.89
N GLY A 24 3.66 2.06 -1.03
CA GLY A 24 3.61 1.07 -2.09
C GLY A 24 4.35 -0.20 -1.70
N SER A 25 5.21 -0.70 -2.59
CA SER A 25 6.06 -1.89 -2.41
C SER A 25 5.30 -3.22 -2.26
N THR A 26 4.03 -3.21 -1.86
CA THR A 26 3.23 -4.42 -1.62
C THR A 26 2.87 -5.18 -2.89
N HIS A 27 2.90 -4.52 -4.06
CA HIS A 27 2.41 -5.02 -5.35
C HIS A 27 0.94 -5.50 -5.32
N GLY A 28 0.16 -5.08 -4.31
CA GLY A 28 -1.17 -5.64 -4.05
C GLY A 28 -1.15 -7.13 -3.65
N GLY A 29 0.02 -7.65 -3.26
CA GLY A 29 0.28 -9.04 -2.90
C GLY A 29 0.75 -9.93 -4.05
N GLN A 30 0.93 -9.38 -5.26
CA GLN A 30 1.39 -10.02 -6.51
C GLN A 30 0.58 -11.26 -6.99
N VAL A 31 0.30 -12.23 -6.12
CA VAL A 31 -0.57 -13.39 -6.33
C VAL A 31 -1.67 -13.40 -5.27
N ARG A 32 -2.92 -13.24 -5.71
CA ARG A 32 -4.11 -13.31 -4.86
C ARG A 32 -4.95 -14.50 -5.24
N LEU A 33 -5.43 -15.24 -4.25
CA LEU A 33 -6.38 -16.31 -4.47
C LEU A 33 -7.82 -15.77 -4.39
N PRO A 34 -8.74 -16.33 -5.20
CA PRO A 34 -10.16 -16.10 -5.01
C PRO A 34 -10.56 -16.39 -3.56
N PHE A 35 -11.37 -15.53 -2.96
CA PHE A 35 -11.91 -15.63 -1.58
C PHE A 35 -10.90 -15.49 -0.43
N PHE A 36 -9.61 -15.76 -0.62
CA PHE A 36 -8.58 -15.66 0.44
C PHE A 36 -7.74 -14.38 0.37
N GLY A 37 -7.64 -13.75 -0.80
CA GLY A 37 -6.83 -12.55 -0.97
C GLY A 37 -5.34 -12.84 -1.19
N PRO A 38 -4.43 -11.91 -0.82
CA PRO A 38 -3.00 -12.03 -1.10
C PRO A 38 -2.35 -13.12 -0.26
N LEU A 39 -1.50 -13.94 -0.89
CA LEU A 39 -0.75 -14.99 -0.19
C LEU A 39 0.50 -14.46 0.52
N TYR A 40 1.12 -13.44 -0.07
CA TYR A 40 2.35 -12.84 0.42
C TYR A 40 2.37 -11.36 0.02
N THR A 41 3.02 -10.52 0.82
CA THR A 41 3.35 -9.16 0.46
C THR A 41 4.62 -8.72 1.19
N SER A 42 5.33 -7.73 0.67
CA SER A 42 6.58 -7.22 1.25
C SER A 42 6.38 -6.36 2.51
N GLY A 43 5.14 -5.96 2.81
CA GLY A 43 4.76 -5.22 4.01
C GLY A 43 3.80 -6.01 4.91
N GLU A 44 3.08 -5.31 5.78
CA GLU A 44 2.03 -5.93 6.57
C GLU A 44 0.78 -6.25 5.75
N MET A 45 0.18 -7.41 6.05
CA MET A 45 -1.06 -7.86 5.40
C MET A 45 -2.24 -6.92 5.65
N ASN A 46 -2.18 -6.12 6.71
CA ASN A 46 -3.19 -5.13 7.05
C ASN A 46 -3.29 -4.00 5.99
N TYR A 47 -2.19 -3.73 5.25
CA TYR A 47 -2.09 -2.58 4.35
C TYR A 47 -1.62 -2.97 2.94
N VAL A 48 -2.28 -3.95 2.33
CA VAL A 48 -1.86 -4.49 1.03
C VAL A 48 -2.09 -3.50 -0.13
N SER A 49 -3.19 -2.75 -0.15
CA SER A 49 -3.48 -1.75 -1.18
C SER A 49 -4.65 -0.86 -0.77
N GLY A 50 -4.82 0.27 -1.44
CA GLY A 50 -5.98 1.14 -1.27
C GLY A 50 -5.83 2.15 -0.14
N ARG A 51 -6.95 2.76 0.27
CA ARG A 51 -7.01 3.81 1.29
C ARG A 51 -7.35 3.20 2.66
N HIS A 52 -6.61 3.60 3.68
CA HIS A 52 -6.75 3.18 5.08
C HIS A 52 -6.76 4.40 5.99
N GLN A 53 -7.42 4.27 7.15
CA GLN A 53 -7.36 5.26 8.22
C GLN A 53 -6.53 4.66 9.36
N VAL A 54 -5.43 5.31 9.71
CA VAL A 54 -4.51 4.85 10.75
C VAL A 54 -4.29 6.00 11.72
N GLY A 55 -4.88 5.89 12.92
CA GLY A 55 -4.96 7.02 13.86
C GLY A 55 -5.58 8.26 13.18
N GLY A 56 -4.88 9.39 13.27
CA GLY A 56 -5.28 10.66 12.62
C GLY A 56 -4.95 10.76 11.13
N SER A 57 -4.21 9.79 10.58
CA SER A 57 -3.65 9.89 9.22
C SER A 57 -4.45 9.09 8.19
N THR A 58 -4.55 9.63 6.98
CA THR A 58 -4.95 8.84 5.81
C THR A 58 -3.71 8.13 5.24
N LEU A 59 -3.73 6.81 5.14
CA LEU A 59 -2.73 6.03 4.40
C LEU A 59 -3.29 5.62 3.03
N ILE A 60 -2.54 5.82 1.95
CA ILE A 60 -2.88 5.32 0.62
C ILE A 60 -1.74 4.44 0.11
N VAL A 61 -2.05 3.17 -0.16
CA VAL A 61 -1.09 2.18 -0.65
C VAL A 61 -1.36 1.86 -2.12
N SER A 62 -0.43 2.28 -2.98
CA SER A 62 -0.40 1.95 -4.40
C SER A 62 0.07 0.51 -4.61
N LYS A 63 -0.58 -0.24 -5.51
CA LYS A 63 -0.06 -1.52 -5.99
C LYS A 63 1.08 -1.34 -6.98
N GLY A 64 1.24 -0.14 -7.54
CA GLY A 64 2.29 0.22 -8.50
C GLY A 64 2.22 -0.57 -9.81
N LEU A 65 3.15 -0.28 -10.71
CA LEU A 65 3.24 -0.93 -12.03
C LEU A 65 4.20 -2.11 -12.07
N GLY A 66 5.22 -2.11 -11.20
CA GLY A 66 6.29 -3.11 -11.20
C GLY A 66 5.90 -4.44 -10.54
N THR A 67 6.87 -5.35 -10.53
CA THR A 67 6.86 -6.67 -9.88
C THR A 67 8.18 -6.87 -9.12
N THR A 68 8.29 -7.89 -8.26
CA THR A 68 9.55 -8.26 -7.58
C THR A 68 9.66 -9.78 -7.48
N GLU A 69 10.89 -10.32 -7.63
CA GLU A 69 11.26 -11.75 -7.73
C GLU A 69 10.55 -12.53 -8.85
N PHE A 70 9.22 -12.54 -8.84
CA PHE A 70 8.36 -13.20 -9.81
C PHE A 70 7.65 -12.17 -10.69
N HIS A 71 7.96 -12.16 -11.98
CA HIS A 71 7.39 -11.22 -12.96
C HIS A 71 5.98 -11.59 -13.42
N ALA A 72 5.06 -11.87 -12.49
CA ALA A 72 3.66 -12.06 -12.83
C ALA A 72 2.74 -11.48 -11.76
N ARG A 73 1.53 -11.15 -12.18
CA ARG A 73 0.47 -10.66 -11.29
C ARG A 73 -0.77 -11.51 -11.52
N PHE A 74 -1.34 -12.07 -10.46
CA PHE A 74 -2.57 -12.84 -10.52
C PHE A 74 -3.60 -12.23 -9.58
N LEU A 75 -4.70 -11.75 -10.15
CA LEU A 75 -5.77 -11.00 -9.47
C LEU A 75 -5.29 -9.75 -8.70
N ALA A 76 -4.07 -9.26 -8.97
CA ALA A 76 -3.42 -8.14 -8.31
C ALA A 76 -3.13 -7.00 -9.30
N ASP A 77 -4.17 -6.47 -9.95
CA ASP A 77 -4.05 -5.51 -11.06
C ASP A 77 -3.15 -4.31 -10.72
N PRO A 78 -2.28 -3.86 -11.65
CA PRO A 78 -1.46 -2.66 -11.46
C PRO A 78 -2.30 -1.40 -11.34
N ASP A 79 -1.77 -0.39 -10.65
CA ASP A 79 -2.41 0.92 -10.54
C ASP A 79 -1.41 2.08 -10.62
N ILE A 80 -1.97 3.26 -10.91
CA ILE A 80 -1.30 4.56 -10.86
C ILE A 80 -2.23 5.48 -10.07
N LEU A 81 -1.68 6.12 -9.03
CA LEU A 81 -2.41 7.09 -8.23
C LEU A 81 -2.09 8.51 -8.70
N SER A 82 -3.13 9.27 -9.05
CA SER A 82 -3.02 10.72 -9.26
C SER A 82 -3.60 11.43 -8.04
N ILE A 83 -2.76 12.15 -7.32
CA ILE A 83 -3.12 12.82 -6.07
C ILE A 83 -2.91 14.32 -6.25
N ARG A 84 -3.97 15.08 -5.98
CA ARG A 84 -3.96 16.54 -5.96
C ARG A 84 -4.26 16.99 -4.55
N LEU A 85 -3.34 17.75 -3.96
CA LEU A 85 -3.56 18.42 -2.68
C LEU A 85 -4.14 19.81 -2.97
N ILE A 86 -5.16 20.18 -2.20
CA ILE A 86 -5.73 21.51 -2.21
C ILE A 86 -5.44 22.17 -0.86
N PRO A 87 -5.17 23.48 -0.81
CA PRO A 87 -5.03 24.23 0.44
C PRO A 87 -6.30 24.18 1.29
#